data_AF-A0A1Q7PXV1-F1
#
_entry.id   AF-A0A1Q7PXV1-F1
#
_cell.length_a   1.000
_cell.length_b   1.000
_cell.length_c   1.000
_cell.angle_alpha   90.00
_cell.angle_beta   90.00
_cell.angle_gamma   90.00
#
_symmetry.space_group_name_H-M   'P 1'
#
loop_
_entity.id
_entity.type
_entity.pdbx_description
1 polymer ?
#
loop_
_entity_poly.entity_id
_entity_poly.type
_entity_poly.pdbx_seq_one_letter_code
_entity_poly.pdbx_strand_id
1 'polypeptide(L)'
;MENVVSIITTIGGVRRKLMNLRRSLTPTRDMLGMVMRGAVPFVADSNLRSFRDVYDHSFQLLETIDNDRDRTSDVRDLYISLHSASTDNTIKVLTLVATIFLPLTLLAGIYGMNFSPGFFQPGSGDPRGFYVMIFAMVVISLGLVYWSKRSGWI
;
A
#
# COMPACT_ATOMS: atom_id res chain seq x y z
N MET A 1 2.08 -5.57 -11.16
CA MET A 1 3.09 -6.03 -10.18
C MET A 1 4.52 -5.62 -10.57
N GLU A 2 4.90 -5.59 -11.85
CA GLU A 2 6.25 -5.16 -12.29
C GLU A 2 6.69 -3.78 -11.77
N ASN A 3 5.78 -2.80 -11.74
CA ASN A 3 6.08 -1.46 -11.23
C ASN A 3 6.43 -1.43 -9.73
N VAL A 4 5.80 -2.28 -8.91
CA VAL A 4 6.03 -2.34 -7.45
C VAL A 4 7.43 -2.86 -7.17
N VAL A 5 7.82 -3.95 -7.84
CA VAL A 5 9.16 -4.54 -7.69
C VAL A 5 10.23 -3.58 -8.20
N SER A 6 10.00 -2.90 -9.32
CA SER A 6 10.91 -1.89 -9.86
C SER A 6 11.12 -0.70 -8.91
N ILE A 7 10.05 -0.19 -8.31
CA ILE A 7 10.14 0.94 -7.37
C ILE A 7 10.87 0.53 -6.08
N ILE A 8 10.54 -0.64 -5.51
CA ILE A 8 11.21 -1.14 -4.30
C ILE A 8 12.70 -1.39 -4.55
N THR A 9 13.08 -1.94 -5.71
CA THR A 9 14.49 -2.15 -6.06
C THR A 9 15.22 -0.83 -6.29
N THR A 10 14.56 0.17 -6.87
CA THR A 10 15.11 1.53 -7.03
C THR A 10 15.38 2.19 -5.68
N ILE A 11 14.41 2.15 -4.75
CA ILE A 11 14.58 2.66 -3.38
C ILE A 11 15.72 1.92 -2.67
N GLY A 12 15.78 0.60 -2.81
CA GLY A 12 16.88 -0.22 -2.27
C GLY A 12 18.24 0.19 -2.84
N GLY A 13 18.31 0.50 -4.14
CA GLY A 13 19.50 1.00 -4.81
C GLY A 13 19.97 2.36 -4.27
N VAL A 14 19.04 3.30 -4.04
CA VAL A 14 19.33 4.60 -3.42
C VAL A 14 19.87 4.40 -2.00
N ARG A 15 19.21 3.57 -1.19
CA ARG A 15 19.65 3.26 0.18
C ARG A 15 21.06 2.66 0.20
N ARG A 16 21.38 1.78 -0.75
CA ARG A 16 22.72 1.20 -0.91
C ARG A 16 23.77 2.29 -1.19
N LYS A 17 23.46 3.24 -2.09
CA LYS A 17 24.35 4.38 -2.40
C LYS A 17 24.57 5.27 -1.17
N LEU A 18 23.53 5.59 -0.41
CA LEU A 18 23.62 6.34 0.84
C LEU A 18 24.52 5.64 1.87
N MET A 19 24.36 4.32 2.04
CA MET A 19 25.22 3.55 2.94
C MET A 19 26.68 3.51 2.51
N ASN A 20 26.95 3.41 1.21
CA ASN A 20 28.31 3.50 0.69
C ASN A 20 28.92 4.87 0.97
N LEU A 21 28.16 5.94 0.77
CA LEU A 21 28.60 7.31 1.06
C LEU A 21 28.92 7.48 2.55
N ARG A 22 28.04 7.01 3.45
CA ARG A 22 28.28 7.01 4.90
C ARG A 22 29.55 6.26 5.26
N ARG A 23 29.77 5.07 4.69
CA ARG A 23 30.94 4.22 4.94
C ARG A 23 32.25 4.90 4.55
N SER A 24 32.23 5.75 3.53
CA SER A 24 33.38 6.57 3.11
C SER A 24 33.55 7.83 3.95
N LEU A 25 32.46 8.53 4.30
CA LEU A 25 32.53 9.81 5.04
C LEU A 25 32.83 9.64 6.54
N THR A 26 32.38 8.56 7.17
CA THR A 26 32.61 8.29 8.60
C THR A 26 34.12 8.30 8.96
N PRO A 27 34.98 7.49 8.30
CA PRO A 27 36.40 7.51 8.61
C PRO A 27 37.07 8.85 8.27
N THR A 28 36.64 9.54 7.21
CA THR A 28 37.15 10.88 6.87
C THR A 28 36.85 11.89 7.99
N ARG A 29 35.62 11.89 8.50
CA ARG A 29 35.21 12.73 9.63
C ARG A 29 35.99 12.40 10.90
N ASP A 30 36.27 11.13 11.17
CA ASP A 30 37.03 10.71 12.33
C ASP A 30 38.51 11.11 12.24
N MET A 31 39.12 11.00 11.05
CA MET A 31 40.48 11.49 10.76
C MET A 31 40.57 13.01 10.93
N LEU A 32 39.60 13.76 10.40
CA LEU A 32 39.51 15.21 10.61
C LEU A 32 39.37 15.55 12.10
N GLY A 33 38.58 14.77 12.85
CA GLY A 33 38.46 14.91 14.29
C GLY A 33 39.78 14.68 15.04
N MET A 34 40.66 13.79 14.56
CA MET A 34 42.01 13.60 15.12
C MET A 34 42.91 14.81 14.84
N VAL A 35 42.86 15.37 13.63
CA VAL A 35 43.57 16.61 13.28
C VAL A 35 43.16 17.76 14.20
N MET A 36 41.85 17.91 14.42
CA MET A 36 41.30 18.96 15.29
C MET A 36 41.68 18.83 16.77
N ARG A 37 42.03 17.61 17.23
CA ARG A 37 42.49 17.36 18.61
C ARG A 37 44.00 17.56 18.79
N GLY A 38 44.72 18.01 17.76
CA GLY A 38 46.16 18.20 17.82
C GLY A 38 46.97 16.91 17.80
N ALA A 39 46.38 15.79 17.36
CA ALA A 39 47.08 14.51 17.26
C ALA A 39 48.12 14.47 16.12
N VAL A 40 48.20 15.53 15.30
CA VAL A 40 49.05 15.60 14.12
C VAL A 40 50.00 16.80 14.22
N PRO A 41 51.30 16.60 14.53
CA PRO A 41 52.25 17.69 14.81
C PRO A 41 52.65 18.53 13.59
N PHE A 42 52.23 18.16 12.38
CA PHE A 42 52.57 18.85 11.12
C PHE A 42 51.55 19.90 10.66
N VAL A 43 50.44 20.10 11.40
CA VAL A 43 49.39 21.05 11.00
C VAL A 43 49.61 22.39 11.68
N ALA A 44 49.88 23.43 10.89
CA ALA A 44 50.00 24.80 11.39
C ALA A 44 48.64 25.33 11.88
N ASP A 45 48.65 26.14 12.95
CA ASP A 45 47.45 26.71 13.56
C ASP A 45 46.61 27.54 12.57
N SER A 46 47.24 28.14 11.56
CA SER A 46 46.58 28.86 10.47
C SER A 46 45.63 27.98 9.65
N ASN A 47 45.93 26.68 9.53
CA ASN A 47 45.19 25.75 8.69
C ASN A 47 44.06 25.04 9.46
N LEU A 48 44.09 25.09 10.80
CA LEU A 48 43.06 24.47 11.66
C LEU A 48 41.66 25.02 11.40
N ARG A 49 41.55 26.29 10.97
CA ARG A 49 40.25 26.89 10.61
C ARG A 49 39.62 26.20 9.40
N SER A 50 40.41 25.92 8.37
CA SER A 50 39.93 25.22 7.17
C SER A 50 39.59 23.75 7.48
N PHE A 51 40.38 23.08 8.33
CA PHE A 51 40.06 21.71 8.76
C PHE A 51 38.78 21.64 9.59
N ARG A 52 38.52 22.65 10.43
CA ARG A 52 37.26 22.76 11.19
C ARG A 52 36.06 22.86 10.26
N ASP A 53 36.14 23.71 9.25
CA ASP A 53 35.06 23.89 8.28
C ASP A 53 34.75 22.58 7.55
N VAL A 54 35.77 21.87 7.08
CA VAL A 54 35.60 20.55 6.43
C VAL A 54 35.06 19.49 7.40
N TYR A 55 35.46 19.53 8.66
CA TYR A 55 34.91 18.65 9.72
C TYR A 55 33.41 18.90 9.93
N ASP A 56 33.02 20.17 10.06
CA ASP A 56 31.62 20.57 10.27
C ASP A 56 30.75 20.19 9.07
N HIS A 57 31.23 20.43 7.84
CA HIS A 57 30.55 19.97 6.62
C HIS A 57 30.42 18.45 6.55
N SER A 58 31.48 17.71 6.91
CA SER A 58 31.45 16.24 6.92
C SER A 58 30.43 15.70 7.94
N PHE A 59 30.30 16.37 9.08
CA PHE A 59 29.30 16.05 10.09
C PHE A 59 27.88 16.31 9.58
N GLN A 60 27.64 17.49 9.00
CA GLN A 60 26.33 17.84 8.42
C GLN A 60 25.92 16.91 7.26
N LEU A 61 26.88 16.49 6.44
CA LEU A 61 26.67 15.47 5.39
C LEU A 61 26.24 14.13 5.97
N LEU A 62 26.86 13.67 7.07
CA LEU A 62 26.48 12.42 7.74
C LEU A 62 25.06 12.49 8.30
N GLU A 63 24.67 13.60 8.92
CA GLU A 63 23.29 13.81 9.38
C GLU A 63 22.30 13.82 8.21
N THR A 64 22.67 14.47 7.10
CA THR A 64 21.83 14.50 5.88
C THR A 64 21.63 13.10 5.31
N ILE A 65 22.69 12.29 5.25
CA ILE A 65 22.61 10.89 4.79
C ILE A 65 21.67 10.06 5.68
N ASP A 66 21.71 10.28 6.99
CA ASP A 66 20.85 9.57 7.94
C ASP A 66 19.39 10.00 7.78
N ASN A 67 19.12 11.30 7.66
CA ASN A 67 17.80 11.82 7.36
C ASN A 67 17.25 11.27 6.04
N ASP A 68 18.07 11.22 4.98
CA ASP A 68 17.65 10.70 3.68
C ASP A 68 17.41 9.19 3.73
N ARG A 69 18.17 8.45 4.54
CA ARG A 69 17.92 7.03 4.77
C ARG A 69 16.56 6.82 5.44
N ASP A 70 16.19 7.65 6.40
CA ASP A 70 14.88 7.56 7.06
C ASP A 70 13.75 7.92 6.09
N ARG A 71 13.92 9.00 5.31
CA ARG A 71 12.99 9.37 4.23
C ARG A 71 12.79 8.25 3.21
N THR A 72 13.84 7.51 2.83
CA THR A 72 13.67 6.36 1.92
C THR A 72 12.84 5.23 2.54
N SER A 73 12.85 5.08 3.87
CA SER A 73 11.97 4.14 4.56
C SER A 73 10.53 4.64 4.53
N ASP A 74 10.31 5.90 4.86
CA ASP A 74 8.97 6.51 4.88
C ASP A 74 8.31 6.43 3.50
N VAL A 75 9.05 6.75 2.44
CA VAL A 75 8.54 6.67 1.06
C VAL A 75 8.20 5.24 0.67
N ARG A 76 9.02 4.27 1.08
CA ARG A 76 8.74 2.85 0.83
C ARG A 76 7.45 2.42 1.53
N ASP A 77 7.28 2.79 2.79
CA ASP A 77 6.12 2.40 3.59
C ASP A 77 4.84 3.07 3.11
N LEU A 78 4.91 4.36 2.73
CA LEU A 78 3.82 5.07 2.05
C LEU A 78 3.44 4.40 0.74
N TYR A 79 4.42 4.02 -0.08
CA TYR A 79 4.15 3.34 -1.35
C TYR A 79 3.46 1.99 -1.16
N ILE A 80 3.91 1.19 -0.19
CA ILE A 80 3.26 -0.07 0.18
C ILE A 80 1.82 0.19 0.65
N SER A 81 1.61 1.19 1.51
CA SER A 81 0.28 1.56 2.01
C SER A 81 -0.68 1.96 0.89
N LEU A 82 -0.25 2.83 -0.03
CA LEU A 82 -1.06 3.24 -1.18
C LEU A 82 -1.35 2.06 -2.12
N HIS A 83 -0.38 1.18 -2.33
CA HIS A 83 -0.58 0.00 -3.17
C HIS A 83 -1.58 -0.98 -2.55
N SER A 84 -1.49 -1.23 -1.23
CA SER A 84 -2.46 -2.04 -0.51
C SER A 84 -3.88 -1.44 -0.61
N ALA A 85 -4.01 -0.13 -0.41
CA ALA A 85 -5.30 0.56 -0.56
C ALA A 85 -5.90 0.42 -1.97
N SER A 86 -5.06 0.38 -3.02
CA SER A 86 -5.54 0.13 -4.38
C SER A 86 -6.00 -1.31 -4.61
N THR A 87 -5.38 -2.28 -3.92
CA THR A 87 -5.73 -3.70 -4.02
C THR A 87 -7.09 -3.97 -3.37
N ASP A 88 -7.42 -3.26 -2.30
CA ASP A 88 -8.73 -3.34 -1.64
C ASP A 88 -9.88 -3.03 -2.62
N ASN A 89 -9.67 -2.12 -3.58
CA ASN A 89 -10.70 -1.75 -4.53
C ASN A 89 -11.06 -2.89 -5.50
N THR A 90 -10.08 -3.68 -5.92
CA THR A 90 -10.32 -4.84 -6.81
C THR A 90 -11.15 -5.91 -6.10
N ILE A 91 -10.85 -6.18 -4.83
CA ILE A 91 -11.61 -7.14 -4.02
C ILE A 91 -13.05 -6.62 -3.81
N LYS A 92 -13.22 -5.32 -3.51
CA LYS A 92 -14.54 -4.70 -3.37
C LYS A 92 -15.42 -4.88 -4.62
N VAL A 93 -14.86 -4.73 -5.81
CA VAL A 93 -15.61 -4.94 -7.07
C VAL A 93 -16.04 -6.40 -7.20
N LEU A 94 -15.15 -7.36 -6.96
CA LEU A 94 -15.49 -8.78 -7.03
C LEU A 94 -16.57 -9.16 -5.99
N THR A 95 -16.43 -8.67 -4.76
CA THR A 95 -17.41 -8.88 -3.69
C THR A 95 -18.76 -8.27 -4.05
N LEU A 96 -18.80 -7.06 -4.59
CA LEU A 96 -20.05 -6.42 -5.04
C LEU A 96 -20.78 -7.27 -6.09
N VAL A 97 -20.05 -7.77 -7.09
CA VAL A 97 -20.62 -8.67 -8.10
C VAL A 97 -21.15 -9.94 -7.42
N ALA A 98 -20.35 -10.60 -6.57
CA ALA A 98 -20.75 -11.82 -5.88
C ALA A 98 -21.98 -11.62 -4.98
N THR A 99 -22.06 -10.53 -4.21
CA THR A 99 -23.20 -10.21 -3.32
C THR A 99 -24.51 -10.07 -4.09
N ILE A 100 -24.48 -9.60 -5.34
CA ILE A 100 -25.67 -9.51 -6.19
C ILE A 100 -26.00 -10.88 -6.80
N PHE A 101 -25.00 -11.57 -7.37
CA PHE A 101 -25.23 -12.79 -8.14
C PHE A 101 -25.50 -14.02 -7.28
N LEU A 102 -24.88 -14.17 -6.10
CA LEU A 102 -25.06 -15.35 -5.24
C LEU A 102 -26.53 -15.57 -4.81
N PRO A 103 -27.24 -14.59 -4.22
CA PRO A 103 -28.64 -14.77 -3.84
C PRO A 103 -29.56 -14.93 -5.06
N LEU A 104 -29.26 -14.25 -6.17
CA LEU A 104 -30.02 -14.40 -7.42
C LEU A 104 -29.87 -15.80 -8.01
N THR A 105 -28.65 -16.32 -8.02
CA THR A 105 -28.35 -17.68 -8.51
C THR A 105 -28.99 -18.71 -7.61
N LEU A 106 -29.00 -18.51 -6.28
CA LEU A 106 -29.69 -19.38 -5.34
C LEU A 106 -31.21 -19.40 -5.61
N LEU A 107 -31.83 -18.23 -5.77
CA LEU A 107 -33.26 -18.12 -6.07
C LEU A 107 -33.62 -18.75 -7.41
N ALA A 108 -32.83 -18.47 -8.46
CA ALA A 108 -32.98 -19.09 -9.77
C ALA A 108 -32.79 -20.62 -9.71
N GLY A 109 -31.82 -21.09 -8.92
CA GLY A 109 -31.59 -22.51 -8.68
C GLY A 109 -32.76 -23.18 -8.00
N ILE A 110 -33.27 -22.62 -6.89
CA ILE A 110 -34.44 -23.14 -6.17
C ILE A 110 -35.66 -23.18 -7.09
N TYR A 111 -35.94 -22.12 -7.86
CA TYR A 111 -37.07 -22.13 -8.81
C TYR A 111 -36.86 -23.04 -10.03
N GLY A 112 -35.61 -23.32 -10.40
CA GLY A 112 -35.27 -24.26 -11.47
C GLY A 112 -35.35 -25.73 -11.03
N MET A 113 -35.49 -26.00 -9.74
CA MET A 113 -35.76 -27.35 -9.25
C MET A 113 -37.21 -27.73 -9.57
N ASN A 114 -37.41 -28.91 -10.15
CA ASN A 114 -38.72 -29.46 -10.49
C ASN A 114 -39.49 -29.86 -9.22
N PHE A 115 -39.93 -28.89 -8.43
CA PHE A 115 -40.78 -29.13 -7.27
C PHE A 115 -42.19 -29.51 -7.72
N SER A 116 -42.78 -30.51 -7.04
CA SER A 116 -44.16 -30.95 -7.29
C SER A 116 -45.13 -29.77 -7.08
N PRO A 117 -46.12 -29.56 -7.97
CA PRO A 117 -46.98 -28.38 -7.94
C PRO A 117 -47.79 -28.35 -6.64
N GLY A 118 -47.53 -27.37 -5.78
CA GLY A 118 -48.25 -27.19 -4.52
C GLY A 118 -47.48 -26.47 -3.42
N PHE A 119 -46.17 -26.71 -3.26
CA PHE A 119 -45.40 -26.15 -2.13
C PHE A 119 -44.56 -24.91 -2.48
N PHE A 120 -43.92 -24.90 -3.67
CA PHE A 120 -43.08 -23.79 -4.14
C PHE A 120 -43.65 -23.08 -5.38
N GLN A 121 -44.83 -23.51 -5.83
CA GLN A 121 -45.53 -22.96 -7.00
C GLN A 121 -47.01 -22.70 -6.65
N PRO A 122 -47.34 -21.64 -5.89
CA PRO A 122 -48.71 -21.16 -5.83
C PRO A 122 -49.04 -20.57 -7.20
N GLY A 123 -49.82 -21.31 -8.00
CA GLY A 123 -50.15 -20.94 -9.38
C GLY A 123 -49.36 -21.72 -10.42
N SER A 124 -49.50 -23.05 -10.45
CA SER A 124 -49.01 -23.94 -11.52
C SER A 124 -49.67 -23.71 -12.90
N GLY A 125 -50.14 -22.47 -13.14
CA GLY A 125 -50.69 -21.95 -14.39
C GLY A 125 -50.85 -20.42 -14.40
N ASP A 126 -50.38 -19.68 -13.39
CA ASP A 126 -50.54 -18.22 -13.30
C ASP A 126 -49.19 -17.50 -13.56
N PRO A 127 -49.07 -16.67 -14.63
CA PRO A 127 -47.87 -15.89 -14.93
C PRO A 127 -47.39 -15.00 -13.77
N ARG A 128 -48.27 -14.69 -12.80
CA ARG A 128 -47.97 -13.80 -11.66
C ARG A 128 -46.85 -14.32 -10.76
N GLY A 129 -46.69 -15.65 -10.58
CA GLY A 129 -45.63 -16.21 -9.74
C GLY A 129 -44.23 -15.87 -10.25
N PHE A 130 -44.05 -15.88 -11.57
CA PHE A 130 -42.81 -15.48 -12.24
C PHE A 130 -42.51 -13.99 -12.00
N TYR A 131 -43.52 -13.12 -12.13
CA TYR A 131 -43.35 -11.68 -11.87
C TYR A 131 -43.05 -11.37 -10.40
N VAL A 132 -43.69 -12.07 -9.46
CA VAL A 132 -43.42 -11.92 -8.01
C VAL A 132 -41.99 -12.35 -7.67
N MET A 133 -41.50 -13.44 -8.26
CA MET A 133 -40.12 -13.89 -8.07
C MET A 133 -39.11 -12.87 -8.61
N ILE A 134 -39.31 -12.37 -9.83
CA ILE A 134 -38.45 -11.32 -10.41
C ILE A 134 -38.44 -10.08 -9.52
N PHE A 135 -39.61 -9.65 -9.05
CA PHE A 135 -39.72 -8.51 -8.16
C PHE A 135 -38.94 -8.74 -6.85
N ALA A 136 -39.08 -9.92 -6.24
CA ALA A 136 -38.34 -10.28 -5.04
C ALA A 136 -36.81 -10.27 -5.26
N MET A 137 -36.33 -10.82 -6.39
CA MET A 137 -34.91 -10.78 -6.77
C MET A 137 -34.39 -9.35 -6.87
N VAL A 138 -35.13 -8.46 -7.56
CA VAL A 138 -34.75 -7.05 -7.72
C VAL A 138 -34.70 -6.33 -6.37
N VAL A 139 -35.70 -6.54 -5.50
CA VAL A 139 -35.74 -5.93 -4.16
C VAL A 139 -34.56 -6.40 -3.30
N ILE A 140 -34.23 -7.69 -3.32
CA ILE A 140 -33.10 -8.25 -2.57
C ILE A 140 -31.77 -7.69 -3.08
N SER A 141 -31.55 -7.65 -4.40
CA SER A 141 -30.35 -7.05 -4.99
C SER A 141 -30.20 -5.58 -4.60
N LEU A 142 -31.26 -4.78 -4.74
CA LEU A 142 -31.24 -3.36 -4.39
C LEU A 142 -30.99 -3.15 -2.89
N GLY A 143 -31.61 -3.97 -2.04
CA GLY A 143 -31.41 -3.94 -0.59
C GLY A 143 -29.95 -4.22 -0.20
N LEU A 144 -29.33 -5.24 -0.80
CA LEU A 144 -27.93 -5.57 -0.56
C LEU A 144 -26.98 -4.48 -1.05
N VAL A 145 -27.23 -3.91 -2.24
CA VAL A 145 -26.42 -2.80 -2.76
C VAL A 145 -26.54 -1.55 -1.87
N TYR A 146 -27.74 -1.24 -1.41
CA TYR A 146 -27.99 -0.12 -0.50
C TYR A 146 -27.27 -0.31 0.85
N TRP A 147 -27.36 -1.52 1.42
CA TRP A 147 -26.68 -1.86 2.67
C TRP A 147 -25.15 -1.77 2.53
N SER A 148 -24.58 -2.31 1.45
CA SER A 148 -23.13 -2.26 1.21
C SER A 148 -22.60 -0.83 1.03
N LYS A 149 -23.36 0.06 0.36
CA LYS A 149 -23.05 1.49 0.29
C LYS A 149 -23.12 2.19 1.65
N ARG A 150 -24.14 1.87 2.46
CA ARG A 150 -24.31 2.50 3.79
C ARG A 150 -23.24 2.06 4.79
N SER A 151 -22.75 0.83 4.67
CA SER A 151 -21.70 0.28 5.54
C SER A 151 -20.30 0.85 5.23
N GLY A 152 -20.15 1.66 4.18
CA GLY A 152 -18.85 2.19 3.74
C GLY A 152 -17.92 1.11 3.16
N TRP A 153 -18.45 -0.08 2.87
CA TRP A 153 -17.72 -1.13 2.15
C TRP A 153 -17.52 -0.75 0.68
N ILE A 154 -18.46 0.02 0.13
CA ILE A 154 -18.48 0.61 -1.22
C ILE A 154 -18.62 2.12 -1.05
#